data_AF-A0A9E4FAX8-F1
#
_entry.id   AF-A0A9E4FAX8-F1
#
_cell.length_a   1.000
_cell.length_b   1.000
_cell.length_c   1.000
_cell.angle_alpha   90.00
_cell.angle_beta   90.00
_cell.angle_gamma   90.00
#
_symmetry.space_group_name_H-M   'P 1'
#
loop_
_entity.id
_entity.type
_entity.pdbx_description
1 polymer ?
#
loop_
_entity_poly.entity_id
_entity_poly.type
_entity_poly.pdbx_seq_one_letter_code
_entity_poly.pdbx_strand_id
1 'polypeptide(L)'
;MATAAYSYKPDYAVPPGWVLEERLAVHKISHAEFARRCGRSSKLISEIIAGKAPIEPKTAIQFERVLGVDASIWLGIESDYRLYLEREAETQRAEESVTWAKQFPTKELVKRGIIPRPSSDAEKVSAILSFFGVASATAWQVRHEAARVAYRHSPSFKSDEFALSTWLRLGELEADQYECADYNATRFRLPHQKRQH
;
A
#
# COMPACT_ATOMS: atom_id res chain seq x y z
N MET A 1 7.13 -26.40 10.53
CA MET A 1 7.95 -25.80 9.45
C MET A 1 7.00 -25.08 8.52
N ALA A 2 7.03 -23.74 8.49
CA ALA A 2 6.16 -22.95 7.63
C ALA A 2 6.68 -23.06 6.19
N THR A 3 5.86 -23.60 5.29
CA THR A 3 6.08 -23.56 3.85
C THR A 3 6.20 -22.11 3.43
N ALA A 4 7.40 -21.67 3.03
CA ALA A 4 7.60 -20.38 2.39
C ALA A 4 6.79 -20.38 1.10
N ALA A 5 5.61 -19.76 1.13
CA ALA A 5 4.83 -19.52 -0.06
C ALA A 5 5.64 -18.56 -0.93
N TYR A 6 6.24 -19.07 -2.01
CA TYR A 6 6.85 -18.24 -3.03
C TYR A 6 5.75 -17.41 -3.66
N SER A 7 5.57 -16.18 -3.17
CA SER A 7 4.64 -15.21 -3.75
C SER A 7 5.20 -14.78 -5.09
N TYR A 8 4.69 -15.36 -6.18
CA TYR A 8 4.94 -14.85 -7.53
C TYR A 8 4.38 -13.43 -7.63
N LYS A 9 5.26 -12.43 -7.68
CA LYS A 9 4.94 -11.02 -7.87
C LYS A 9 5.68 -10.55 -9.12
N PRO A 10 5.11 -10.75 -10.31
CA PRO A 10 5.73 -10.26 -11.52
C PRO A 10 5.75 -8.72 -11.50
N ASP A 11 6.86 -8.13 -11.93
CA ASP A 11 6.99 -6.67 -12.12
C ASP A 11 6.33 -6.20 -13.42
N TYR A 12 5.40 -7.00 -13.96
CA TYR A 12 4.61 -6.69 -15.13
C TYR A 12 3.21 -7.25 -14.93
N ALA A 13 2.21 -6.57 -15.45
CA ALA A 13 0.86 -7.10 -15.55
C ALA A 13 0.40 -7.12 -17.00
N VAL A 14 -0.28 -8.19 -17.38
CA VAL A 14 -0.83 -8.34 -18.72
C VAL A 14 -2.09 -7.51 -18.82
N PRO A 15 -2.22 -6.59 -19.79
CA PRO A 15 -3.44 -5.84 -19.97
C PRO A 15 -4.62 -6.80 -20.27
N PRO A 16 -5.77 -6.63 -19.61
CA PRO A 16 -6.93 -7.50 -19.81
C PRO A 16 -7.41 -7.50 -21.27
N GLY A 17 -7.22 -6.37 -21.96
CA GLY A 17 -7.49 -6.23 -23.38
C GLY A 17 -6.70 -7.17 -24.28
N TRP A 18 -5.42 -7.42 -23.95
CA TRP A 18 -4.57 -8.33 -24.73
C TRP A 18 -5.06 -9.78 -24.63
N VAL A 19 -5.40 -10.22 -23.42
CA VAL A 19 -6.00 -11.56 -23.19
C VAL A 19 -7.35 -11.67 -23.90
N LEU A 20 -8.15 -10.60 -23.87
CA LEU A 20 -9.43 -10.56 -24.57
C LEU A 20 -9.25 -10.70 -26.09
N GLU A 21 -8.31 -9.97 -26.70
CA GLU A 21 -8.02 -10.06 -28.14
C GLU A 21 -7.60 -11.48 -28.55
N GLU A 22 -6.73 -12.13 -27.78
CA GLU A 22 -6.31 -13.51 -28.02
C GLU A 22 -7.52 -14.47 -27.99
N ARG A 23 -8.37 -14.35 -26.98
CA ARG A 23 -9.59 -15.18 -26.86
C ARG A 23 -10.54 -14.93 -28.03
N LEU A 24 -10.74 -13.67 -28.44
CA LEU A 24 -11.61 -13.34 -29.57
C LEU A 24 -11.08 -13.90 -30.89
N ALA A 25 -9.76 -13.90 -31.09
CA ALA A 25 -9.13 -14.52 -32.25
C ALA A 25 -9.36 -16.04 -32.30
N VAL A 26 -9.19 -16.73 -31.15
CA VAL A 26 -9.45 -18.19 -31.03
C VAL A 26 -10.90 -18.53 -31.36
N HIS A 27 -11.86 -17.74 -30.85
CA HIS A 27 -13.28 -17.96 -31.13
C HIS A 27 -13.73 -17.41 -32.49
N LYS A 28 -12.86 -16.72 -33.24
CA LYS A 28 -13.17 -16.04 -34.51
C LYS A 28 -14.34 -15.05 -34.38
N ILE A 29 -14.41 -14.35 -33.26
CA ILE A 29 -15.47 -13.37 -32.96
C ILE A 29 -14.90 -11.96 -33.16
N SER A 30 -15.57 -11.12 -33.95
CA SER A 30 -15.18 -9.71 -34.08
C SER A 30 -15.56 -8.91 -32.84
N HIS A 31 -14.90 -7.78 -32.58
CA HIS A 31 -15.20 -6.94 -31.41
C HIS A 31 -16.67 -6.47 -31.40
N ALA A 32 -17.22 -6.15 -32.58
CA ALA A 32 -18.61 -5.76 -32.73
C ALA A 32 -19.58 -6.91 -32.40
N GLU A 33 -19.27 -8.12 -32.85
CA GLU A 33 -20.07 -9.30 -32.52
C GLU A 33 -19.98 -9.63 -31.03
N PHE A 34 -18.79 -9.56 -30.45
CA PHE A 34 -18.58 -9.78 -29.03
C PHE A 34 -19.37 -8.80 -28.15
N ALA A 35 -19.33 -7.50 -28.50
CA ALA A 35 -20.09 -6.47 -27.81
C ALA A 35 -21.59 -6.77 -27.83
N ARG A 36 -22.13 -7.17 -29.00
CA ARG A 36 -23.53 -7.59 -29.13
C ARG A 36 -23.86 -8.79 -28.24
N ARG A 37 -23.04 -9.84 -28.25
CA ARG A 37 -23.25 -11.04 -27.42
C ARG A 37 -23.20 -10.75 -25.93
N CYS A 38 -22.34 -9.82 -25.49
CA CYS A 38 -22.26 -9.39 -24.10
C CYS A 38 -23.38 -8.43 -23.69
N GLY A 39 -24.16 -7.91 -24.63
CA GLY A 39 -25.13 -6.84 -24.36
C GLY A 39 -24.45 -5.54 -23.88
N ARG A 40 -23.28 -5.21 -24.46
CA ARG A 40 -22.49 -4.01 -24.13
C ARG A 40 -22.28 -3.15 -25.37
N SER A 41 -21.98 -1.87 -25.14
CA SER A 41 -21.63 -0.98 -26.25
C SER A 41 -20.28 -1.36 -26.85
N SER A 42 -20.13 -1.26 -28.17
CA SER A 42 -18.84 -1.46 -28.84
C SER A 42 -17.78 -0.50 -28.29
N LYS A 43 -18.18 0.71 -27.89
CA LYS A 43 -17.31 1.68 -27.23
C LYS A 43 -16.68 1.11 -25.96
N LEU A 44 -17.48 0.52 -25.07
CA LEU A 44 -16.97 -0.05 -23.81
C LEU A 44 -15.98 -1.19 -24.08
N ILE A 45 -16.30 -2.10 -25.01
CA ILE A 45 -15.39 -3.20 -25.38
C ILE A 45 -14.07 -2.64 -25.91
N SER A 46 -14.11 -1.65 -26.80
CA SER A 46 -12.90 -1.01 -27.32
C SER A 46 -12.07 -0.32 -26.23
N GLU A 47 -12.72 0.31 -25.24
CA GLU A 47 -12.02 0.94 -24.10
C GLU A 47 -11.40 -0.10 -23.16
N ILE A 48 -12.04 -1.26 -22.96
CA ILE A 48 -11.47 -2.39 -22.21
C ILE A 48 -10.25 -2.95 -22.95
N ILE A 49 -10.37 -3.14 -24.27
CA ILE A 49 -9.27 -3.63 -25.10
C ILE A 49 -8.07 -2.68 -25.05
N ALA A 50 -8.32 -1.37 -25.08
CA ALA A 50 -7.29 -0.34 -24.92
C ALA A 50 -6.78 -0.17 -23.47
N GLY A 51 -7.28 -0.94 -22.49
CA GLY A 51 -6.91 -0.83 -21.08
C GLY A 51 -7.42 0.42 -20.35
N LYS A 52 -8.27 1.22 -21.02
CA LYS A 52 -8.80 2.50 -20.49
C LYS A 52 -9.98 2.29 -19.56
N ALA A 53 -10.88 1.35 -19.88
CA ALA A 53 -12.02 1.00 -19.04
C ALA A 53 -11.74 -0.30 -18.28
N PRO A 54 -12.12 -0.38 -16.99
CA PRO A 54 -11.96 -1.61 -16.22
C PRO A 54 -13.03 -2.66 -16.56
N ILE A 55 -12.66 -3.94 -16.42
CA ILE A 55 -13.63 -5.03 -16.41
C ILE A 55 -14.36 -5.04 -15.05
N GLU A 56 -15.57 -4.49 -15.03
CA GLU A 56 -16.46 -4.59 -13.88
C GLU A 56 -16.98 -6.03 -13.66
N PRO A 57 -17.40 -6.42 -12.44
CA PRO A 57 -17.95 -7.76 -12.18
C PRO A 57 -19.10 -8.17 -13.10
N LYS A 58 -20.00 -7.24 -13.41
CA LYS A 58 -21.09 -7.48 -14.36
C LYS A 58 -20.57 -7.80 -15.77
N THR A 59 -19.51 -7.12 -16.20
CA THR A 59 -18.86 -7.34 -17.50
C THR A 59 -18.12 -8.68 -17.52
N ALA A 60 -17.44 -9.03 -16.44
CA ALA A 60 -16.77 -10.33 -16.30
C ALA A 60 -17.75 -11.52 -16.43
N ILE A 61 -18.92 -11.46 -15.79
CA ILE A 61 -19.97 -12.49 -15.92
C ILE A 61 -20.47 -12.60 -17.37
N GLN A 62 -20.54 -11.49 -18.11
CA GLN A 62 -20.94 -11.51 -19.52
C GLN A 62 -19.84 -12.12 -20.39
N PHE A 63 -18.57 -11.82 -20.10
CA PHE A 63 -17.43 -12.42 -20.78
C PHE A 63 -17.39 -13.94 -20.55
N GLU A 64 -17.64 -14.39 -19.32
CA GLU A 64 -17.75 -15.81 -18.97
C GLU A 64 -18.80 -16.52 -19.82
N ARG A 65 -20.01 -15.95 -19.93
CA ARG A 65 -21.09 -16.54 -20.73
C ARG A 65 -20.78 -16.65 -22.22
N VAL A 66 -19.94 -15.75 -22.75
CA VAL A 66 -19.62 -15.70 -24.19
C VAL A 66 -18.34 -16.47 -24.53
N LEU A 67 -17.34 -16.47 -23.66
CA LEU A 67 -16.00 -17.02 -23.89
C LEU A 67 -15.70 -18.29 -23.08
N GLY A 68 -16.57 -18.66 -22.15
CA GLY A 68 -16.43 -19.86 -21.30
C GLY A 68 -15.27 -19.78 -20.31
N VAL A 69 -14.81 -18.58 -19.93
CA VAL A 69 -13.75 -18.36 -18.94
C VAL A 69 -14.36 -17.71 -17.71
N ASP A 70 -14.17 -18.32 -16.54
CA ASP A 70 -14.73 -17.85 -15.27
C ASP A 70 -14.50 -16.35 -15.04
N ALA A 71 -15.54 -15.66 -14.55
CA ALA A 71 -15.49 -14.23 -14.25
C ALA A 71 -14.38 -13.88 -13.24
N SER A 72 -14.05 -14.79 -12.33
CA SER A 72 -12.97 -14.62 -11.35
C SER A 72 -11.60 -14.49 -12.00
N ILE A 73 -11.35 -15.18 -13.12
CA ILE A 73 -10.11 -15.08 -13.88
C ILE A 73 -9.99 -13.70 -14.52
N TRP A 74 -11.06 -13.22 -15.15
CA TRP A 74 -11.08 -11.86 -15.73
C TRP A 74 -10.84 -10.77 -14.68
N LEU A 75 -11.48 -10.90 -13.52
CA LEU A 75 -11.29 -9.96 -12.42
C LEU A 75 -9.90 -10.04 -11.81
N GLY A 76 -9.29 -11.23 -11.77
CA GLY A 76 -7.90 -11.40 -11.35
C GLY A 76 -6.94 -10.63 -12.26
N ILE A 77 -7.05 -10.84 -13.58
CA ILE A 77 -6.23 -10.14 -14.58
C ILE A 77 -6.43 -8.63 -14.51
N GLU A 78 -7.68 -8.17 -14.40
CA GLU A 78 -8.00 -6.74 -14.26
C GLU A 78 -7.39 -6.16 -12.98
N SER A 79 -7.55 -6.84 -11.85
CA SER A 79 -7.02 -6.41 -10.55
C SER A 79 -5.50 -6.29 -10.59
N ASP A 80 -4.82 -7.30 -11.12
CA ASP A 80 -3.36 -7.31 -11.25
C ASP A 80 -2.88 -6.16 -12.15
N TYR A 81 -3.56 -5.93 -13.28
CA TYR A 81 -3.25 -4.83 -14.20
C TYR A 81 -3.45 -3.45 -13.57
N ARG A 82 -4.57 -3.22 -12.87
CA ARG A 82 -4.83 -1.94 -12.20
C ARG A 82 -3.85 -1.68 -11.06
N LEU A 83 -3.53 -2.72 -10.29
CA LEU A 83 -2.54 -2.62 -9.23
C LEU A 83 -1.15 -2.29 -9.79
N TYR A 84 -0.77 -2.87 -10.92
CA TYR A 84 0.47 -2.54 -11.61
C TYR A 84 0.52 -1.06 -12.04
N LEU A 85 -0.53 -0.57 -12.72
CA LEU A 85 -0.60 0.84 -13.14
C LEU A 85 -0.54 1.79 -11.95
N GLU A 86 -1.23 1.48 -10.85
CA GLU A 86 -1.24 2.33 -9.68
C GLU A 86 0.12 2.33 -8.97
N ARG A 87 0.84 1.21 -8.95
CA ARG A 87 2.22 1.15 -8.41
C ARG A 87 3.19 1.98 -9.25
N GLU A 88 3.03 1.98 -10.57
CA GLU A 88 3.83 2.82 -11.46
C GLU A 88 3.55 4.31 -11.21
N ALA A 89 2.28 4.68 -11.11
CA ALA A 89 1.88 6.05 -10.78
C ALA A 89 2.33 6.48 -9.38
N GLU A 90 2.26 5.59 -8.39
CA GLU A 90 2.77 5.79 -7.02
C GLU A 90 4.28 6.08 -7.03
N THR A 91 5.04 5.32 -7.82
CA THR A 91 6.49 5.51 -7.96
C THR A 91 6.82 6.88 -8.55
N GLN A 92 6.05 7.34 -9.54
CA GLN A 92 6.19 8.68 -10.13
C GLN A 92 5.83 9.77 -9.11
N ARG A 93 4.71 9.63 -8.38
CA ARG A 93 4.32 10.59 -7.33
C ARG A 93 5.32 10.64 -6.18
N ALA A 94 5.99 9.52 -5.88
CA ALA A 94 7.00 9.47 -4.84
C ALA A 94 8.15 10.44 -5.11
N GLU A 95 8.46 10.76 -6.37
CA GLU A 95 9.48 11.75 -6.75
C GLU A 95 9.23 13.12 -6.11
N GLU A 96 7.96 13.52 -5.97
CA GLU A 96 7.55 14.79 -5.35
C GLU A 96 7.87 14.85 -3.85
N SER A 97 7.97 13.69 -3.20
CA SER A 97 8.18 13.56 -1.75
C SER A 97 9.60 13.14 -1.36
N VAL A 98 10.53 13.08 -2.33
CA VAL A 98 11.92 12.65 -2.07
C VAL A 98 12.65 13.58 -1.10
N THR A 99 12.48 14.90 -1.26
CA THR A 99 13.10 15.89 -0.37
C THR A 99 12.58 15.77 1.05
N TRP A 100 11.27 15.52 1.21
CA TRP A 100 10.64 15.22 2.48
C TRP A 100 11.25 13.97 3.13
N ALA A 101 11.34 12.85 2.40
CA ALA A 101 11.88 11.60 2.93
C ALA A 101 13.36 11.70 3.34
N LYS A 102 14.16 12.54 2.67
CA LYS A 102 15.58 12.76 2.98
C LYS A 102 15.83 13.42 4.35
N GLN A 103 14.82 14.04 4.95
CA GLN A 103 14.93 14.67 6.27
C GLN A 103 14.92 13.65 7.42
N PHE A 104 14.44 12.42 7.18
CA PHE A 104 14.38 11.38 8.20
C PHE A 104 15.71 10.61 8.34
N PRO A 105 16.04 10.10 9.54
CA PRO A 105 17.24 9.30 9.80
C PRO A 105 17.14 7.87 9.24
N THR A 106 16.94 7.77 7.92
CA THR A 106 16.73 6.51 7.17
C THR A 106 17.86 5.51 7.40
N LYS A 107 19.11 5.97 7.49
CA LYS A 107 20.28 5.10 7.73
C LYS A 107 20.19 4.35 9.05
N GLU A 108 19.69 5.01 10.09
CA GLU A 108 19.52 4.40 11.41
C GLU A 108 18.36 3.39 11.40
N LEU A 109 17.25 3.73 10.72
CA LEU A 109 16.12 2.81 10.56
C LEU A 109 16.51 1.52 9.81
N VAL A 110 17.30 1.64 8.74
CA VAL A 110 17.86 0.49 8.01
C VAL A 110 18.80 -0.32 8.91
N LYS A 111 19.70 0.35 9.64
CA LYS A 111 20.65 -0.32 10.55
C LYS A 111 19.95 -1.12 11.65
N ARG A 112 18.81 -0.62 12.15
CA ARG A 112 17.97 -1.30 13.14
C ARG A 112 17.08 -2.40 12.56
N GLY A 113 17.06 -2.59 11.24
CA GLY A 113 16.22 -3.58 10.58
C GLY A 113 14.72 -3.23 10.57
N ILE A 114 14.38 -1.97 10.85
CA ILE A 114 12.97 -1.51 10.94
C ILE A 114 12.39 -1.31 9.54
N ILE A 115 13.21 -0.84 8.61
CA ILE A 115 12.85 -0.71 7.19
C ILE A 115 13.87 -1.45 6.32
N PRO A 116 13.45 -2.01 5.17
CA PRO A 116 14.37 -2.58 4.20
C PRO A 116 15.30 -1.49 3.65
N ARG A 117 16.48 -1.88 3.16
CA ARG A 117 17.40 -0.95 2.50
C ARG A 117 16.79 -0.55 1.14
N PRO A 118 16.41 0.73 0.94
CA PRO A 118 15.83 1.16 -0.32
C PRO A 118 16.89 1.16 -1.43
N SER A 119 16.51 0.70 -2.60
CA SER A 119 17.33 0.66 -3.82
C SER A 119 17.23 1.96 -4.64
N SER A 120 16.17 2.75 -4.43
CA SER A 120 15.89 4.03 -5.10
C SER A 120 15.34 5.10 -4.13
N ASP A 121 15.30 6.35 -4.58
CA ASP A 121 14.70 7.44 -3.79
C ASP A 121 13.17 7.27 -3.64
N ALA A 122 12.49 6.71 -4.65
CA ALA A 122 11.06 6.38 -4.56
C ALA A 122 10.80 5.28 -3.53
N GLU A 123 11.61 4.22 -3.50
CA GLU A 123 11.52 3.18 -2.46
C GLU A 123 11.79 3.74 -1.07
N LYS A 124 12.69 4.72 -0.94
CA LYS A 124 12.92 5.41 0.34
C LYS A 124 11.65 6.11 0.82
N VAL A 125 10.98 6.85 -0.05
CA VAL A 125 9.70 7.51 0.28
C VAL A 125 8.68 6.49 0.73
N SER A 126 8.48 5.41 -0.04
CA SER A 126 7.55 4.33 0.31
C SER A 126 7.88 3.66 1.64
N ALA A 127 9.17 3.40 1.91
CA ALA A 127 9.62 2.81 3.17
C ALA A 127 9.35 3.73 4.38
N ILE A 128 9.56 5.03 4.24
CA ILE A 128 9.26 6.01 5.29
C ILE A 128 7.75 6.14 5.52
N LEU A 129 6.95 6.23 4.45
CA LEU A 129 5.49 6.24 4.54
C LEU A 129 4.95 4.99 5.26
N SER A 130 5.46 3.81 4.89
CA SER A 130 5.11 2.54 5.51
C SER A 130 5.52 2.48 6.99
N PHE A 131 6.72 2.96 7.33
CA PHE A 131 7.19 3.04 8.72
C PHE A 131 6.27 3.88 9.61
N PHE A 132 5.83 5.04 9.11
CA PHE A 132 4.87 5.87 9.83
C PHE A 132 3.42 5.38 9.72
N GLY A 133 3.11 4.45 8.82
CA GLY A 133 1.74 3.96 8.58
C GLY A 133 0.83 5.05 8.01
N VAL A 134 1.34 5.85 7.07
CA VAL A 134 0.63 6.98 6.44
C VAL A 134 0.72 6.87 4.92
N ALA A 135 -0.33 7.32 4.22
CA ALA A 135 -0.42 7.21 2.76
C ALA A 135 0.36 8.30 2.00
N SER A 136 0.74 9.40 2.65
CA SER A 136 1.44 10.51 2.01
C SER A 136 2.21 11.38 3.00
N ALA A 137 3.11 12.22 2.49
CA ALA A 137 3.82 13.23 3.30
C ALA A 137 2.85 14.24 3.95
N THR A 138 1.77 14.59 3.25
CA THR A 138 0.71 15.46 3.79
C THR A 138 -0.05 14.78 4.93
N ALA A 139 -0.39 13.50 4.80
CA ALA A 139 -1.02 12.73 5.88
C ALA A 139 -0.09 12.59 7.09
N TRP A 140 1.21 12.42 6.87
CA TRP A 140 2.21 12.47 7.94
C TRP A 140 2.19 13.82 8.66
N GLN A 141 2.19 14.93 7.92
CA GLN A 141 2.21 16.27 8.52
C GLN A 141 0.98 16.52 9.41
N VAL A 142 -0.22 16.17 8.94
CA VAL A 142 -1.45 16.30 9.72
C VAL A 142 -1.40 15.48 11.01
N ARG A 143 -0.94 14.21 10.92
CA ARG A 143 -0.77 13.35 12.11
C ARG A 143 0.27 13.93 13.06
N HIS A 144 1.38 14.43 12.53
CA HIS A 144 2.47 15.00 13.31
C HIS A 144 2.02 16.25 14.07
N GLU A 145 1.32 17.17 13.42
CA GLU A 145 0.78 18.38 14.05
C GLU A 145 -0.22 18.05 15.17
N ALA A 146 -1.10 17.08 14.97
CA ALA A 146 -2.02 16.63 16.02
C ALA A 146 -1.28 16.06 17.24
N ALA A 147 -0.23 15.27 17.02
CA ALA A 147 0.61 14.74 18.09
C ALA A 147 1.35 15.86 18.83
N ARG A 148 1.94 16.83 18.11
CA ARG A 148 2.63 17.99 18.71
C ARG A 148 1.75 18.77 19.67
N VAL A 149 0.46 18.94 19.36
CA VAL A 149 -0.48 19.67 20.25
C VAL A 149 -0.71 18.90 21.56
N ALA A 150 -0.73 17.56 21.51
CA ALA A 150 -0.88 16.72 22.70
C ALA A 150 0.38 16.71 23.57
N TYR A 151 1.56 16.71 22.94
CA TYR A 151 2.85 16.77 23.64
C TYR A 151 3.26 18.21 23.93
N ARG A 152 2.91 18.72 25.14
CA ARG A 152 3.38 20.03 25.62
C ARG A 152 4.91 20.03 25.79
N HIS A 153 5.64 20.45 24.76
CA HIS A 153 7.09 20.64 24.84
C HIS A 153 7.47 22.01 25.41
N SER A 154 8.53 22.04 26.22
CA SER A 154 9.21 23.28 26.61
C SER A 154 9.93 23.89 25.40
N PRO A 155 9.89 25.23 25.18
CA PRO A 155 10.50 25.89 24.02
C PRO A 155 12.06 25.84 23.95
N SER A 156 12.71 25.09 24.84
CA SER A 156 14.15 25.23 25.15
C SER A 156 15.10 24.40 24.28
N PHE A 157 14.65 23.69 23.25
CA PHE A 157 15.55 22.90 22.39
C PHE A 157 15.00 22.84 20.96
N LYS A 158 15.81 23.24 19.97
CA LYS A 158 15.51 22.98 18.54
C LYS A 158 15.78 21.50 18.26
N SER A 159 14.95 20.61 18.79
CA SER A 159 15.00 19.19 18.42
C SER A 159 14.71 19.08 16.92
N ASP A 160 15.52 18.31 16.21
CA ASP A 160 15.21 17.88 14.84
C ASP A 160 13.85 17.15 14.85
N GLU A 161 12.85 17.79 14.25
CA GLU A 161 11.44 17.34 14.25
C GLU A 161 11.29 15.96 13.59
N PHE A 162 12.07 15.69 12.56
CA PHE A 162 12.05 14.42 11.83
C PHE A 162 12.72 13.31 12.64
N ALA A 163 13.81 13.62 13.33
CA ALA A 163 14.43 12.68 14.25
C ALA A 163 13.51 12.37 15.44
N LEU A 164 12.90 13.38 16.06
CA LEU A 164 12.00 13.21 17.21
C LEU A 164 10.77 12.36 16.84
N SER A 165 10.10 12.69 15.74
CA SER A 165 8.95 11.92 15.24
C SER A 165 9.32 10.46 14.93
N THR A 166 10.53 10.22 14.42
CA THR A 166 11.04 8.85 14.20
C THR A 166 11.16 8.09 15.51
N TRP A 167 11.73 8.71 16.55
CA TRP A 167 11.87 8.07 17.87
C TRP A 167 10.54 7.79 18.54
N LEU A 168 9.60 8.73 18.47
CA LEU A 168 8.24 8.53 18.96
C LEU A 168 7.58 7.34 18.26
N ARG A 169 7.69 7.25 16.94
CA ARG A 169 7.13 6.14 16.17
C ARG A 169 7.77 4.80 16.50
N LEU A 170 9.09 4.77 16.74
CA LEU A 170 9.77 3.56 17.22
C LEU A 170 9.23 3.11 18.58
N GLY A 171 9.01 4.06 19.51
CA GLY A 171 8.41 3.77 20.81
C GLY A 171 6.98 3.23 20.71
N GLU A 172 6.16 3.79 19.81
CA GLU A 172 4.81 3.26 19.52
C GLU A 172 4.88 1.80 19.01
N LEU A 173 5.73 1.53 18.01
CA LEU A 173 5.88 0.19 17.43
C LEU A 173 6.44 -0.84 18.41
N GLU A 174 7.28 -0.41 19.36
CA GLU A 174 7.78 -1.26 20.44
C GLU A 174 6.69 -1.49 21.48
N ALA A 175 5.94 -0.46 21.89
CA ALA A 175 4.82 -0.59 22.82
C ALA A 175 3.73 -1.53 22.30
N ASP A 176 3.42 -1.48 20.99
CA ASP A 176 2.45 -2.37 20.34
C ASP A 176 2.83 -3.86 20.41
N GLN A 177 4.10 -4.19 20.68
CA GLN A 177 4.55 -5.58 20.86
C GLN A 177 4.28 -6.13 22.27
N TYR A 178 3.91 -5.28 23.22
CA TYR A 178 3.64 -5.68 24.60
C TYR A 178 2.14 -5.63 24.88
N GLU A 179 1.57 -6.77 25.29
CA GLU A 179 0.27 -6.77 25.97
C GLU A 179 0.44 -6.16 27.37
N CYS A 180 0.18 -4.86 27.46
CA CYS A 180 0.10 -4.19 28.75
C CYS A 180 -1.20 -4.61 29.46
N ALA A 181 -1.10 -5.07 30.70
CA ALA A 181 -2.29 -5.23 31.54
C ALA A 181 -2.96 -3.87 31.77
N ASP A 182 -4.29 -3.86 31.97
CA ASP A 182 -5.04 -2.64 32.24
C ASP A 182 -4.37 -1.80 33.33
N TYR A 183 -4.24 -0.50 33.04
CA TYR A 183 -3.64 0.45 33.97
C TYR A 183 -4.36 0.42 35.32
N ASN A 184 -3.64 -0.01 36.36
CA ASN A 184 -4.16 -0.04 37.73
C ASN A 184 -3.53 1.10 38.55
N ALA A 185 -4.26 2.21 38.67
CA ALA A 185 -3.84 3.40 39.41
C ALA A 185 -3.45 3.12 40.88
N THR A 186 -4.04 2.08 41.49
CA THR A 186 -3.82 1.70 42.88
C THR A 186 -2.48 0.98 43.07
N ARG A 187 -2.07 0.14 42.12
CA ARG A 187 -0.73 -0.50 42.11
C ARG A 187 0.39 0.48 41.79
N PHE A 188 0.14 1.45 40.91
CA PHE A 188 1.14 2.44 40.51
C PHE A 188 1.50 3.43 41.63
N ARG A 189 0.57 3.70 42.55
CA ARG A 189 0.77 4.64 43.68
C ARG A 189 1.36 4.02 44.95
N LEU A 190 1.63 2.71 44.98
CA LEU A 190 2.24 2.09 46.16
C LEU A 190 3.71 2.53 46.27
N PRO A 191 4.11 3.22 47.36
CA PRO A 191 5.52 3.51 47.61
C PRO A 191 6.24 2.19 47.81
N HIS A 192 7.41 2.00 47.18
CA HIS A 192 8.32 0.90 47.50
C HIS A 192 8.72 0.97 48.99
N GLN A 193 7.98 0.29 49.86
CA GLN A 193 8.37 0.08 51.24
C GLN A 193 8.66 -1.39 51.51
N LYS A 194 9.89 -1.60 52.00
CA LYS A 194 10.44 -2.76 52.72
C LYS A 194 11.07 -3.88 51.87
N ARG A 195 12.38 -3.73 51.63
CA ARG A 195 13.33 -4.81 51.88
C ARG A 195 14.11 -4.50 53.16
N GLN A 196 13.73 -5.13 54.25
CA GLN A 196 14.59 -5.42 55.39
C GLN A 196 14.20 -6.79 55.92
N HIS A 197 15.11 -7.75 55.76
CA HIS A 197 15.51 -8.71 56.78
C HIS A 197 16.93 -9.14 56.44
#